data_AF-A0A921R2Z7-F1
#
_entry.id   AF-A0A921R2Z7-F1
#
_cell.length_a   1.000
_cell.length_b   1.000
_cell.length_c   1.000
_cell.angle_alpha   90.00
_cell.angle_beta   90.00
_cell.angle_gamma   90.00
#
_symmetry.space_group_name_H-M   'P 1'
#
loop_
_entity.id
_entity.type
_entity.pdbx_description
1 polymer ?
#
loop_
_entity_poly.entity_id
_entity_poly.type
_entity_poly.pdbx_seq_one_letter_code
_entity_poly.pdbx_strand_id
1 'polypeptide(L)'
;MASSISAAAKASTAFAHKKELAAPAPAQHRAGSSRRTKPCRVRAVASPARAPRAPSSTGSVKSAMTMTEKILARASERAALEPGENVWVDVDVLMTHDVCGPGTIGIFKKEFGEDAKVWDREKVVIIPDHYIFTTDERANRNVDILRDFCLEQNIKYFYDIKDLSNFKANPDYKGVCHVALAQEGHCRPGEVLLGTDSHTCNAGAFGQFATGIGNTDAGFVLGTGKALLKVPPTIRFVLDGEMPPYLLAKDLILQIIGEISVSGATYKSMEFVGSTVESLTMEERMTLCNMVIEAGGKNGVVPADETTFKYLEGKTSVDYEPVYSDAQARFFSDYRFDVSKLEPVVAKPHSPDNRALARECKDVKVDRVYIGSCTGGKTEDFLAAAKVFLASGKKVKVPTFLVPATQKVWMDVYSLPVPGSGGKTCSQIFEEAGCDTPASPSCGACLGGPRDTYARMNEPMVCVSTTNRNFPGRMGHKEGQIYLASPYTAAASALTGYVTDPRDFLM
;
A
#
# COMPACT_ATOMS: atom_id res chain seq x y z
N MET A 1 -17.49 -8.87 59.64
CA MET A 1 -16.23 -8.78 60.41
C MET A 1 -15.19 -8.27 59.42
N ALA A 2 -14.62 -7.07 59.57
CA ALA A 2 -13.65 -6.67 60.60
C ALA A 2 -12.36 -7.53 60.50
N SER A 3 -11.15 -6.97 60.41
CA SER A 3 -10.71 -5.56 60.48
C SER A 3 -9.30 -5.36 59.89
N SER A 4 -8.90 -4.09 59.78
CA SER A 4 -7.55 -3.47 59.66
C SER A 4 -6.30 -4.30 60.04
N ILE A 5 -5.09 -3.92 59.57
CA ILE A 5 -4.19 -2.98 60.28
C ILE A 5 -3.18 -2.29 59.33
N SER A 6 -2.83 -1.06 59.69
CA SER A 6 -1.87 -0.14 59.05
C SER A 6 -0.45 -0.28 59.64
N ALA A 7 0.58 0.06 58.86
CA ALA A 7 1.83 0.58 59.41
C ALA A 7 2.46 1.61 58.45
N ALA A 8 2.80 2.80 58.97
CA ALA A 8 3.53 3.85 58.27
C ALA A 8 4.83 4.17 59.04
N ALA A 9 5.87 4.65 58.35
CA ALA A 9 7.14 5.04 58.99
C ALA A 9 7.72 6.36 58.44
N LYS A 10 8.30 7.14 59.37
CA LYS A 10 9.00 8.44 59.22
C LYS A 10 10.27 8.37 60.09
N ALA A 11 11.35 9.14 59.94
CA ALA A 11 11.70 10.25 59.03
C ALA A 11 13.25 10.38 58.97
N SER A 12 13.76 11.60 58.67
CA SER A 12 15.16 12.08 58.73
C SER A 12 16.02 11.82 57.48
N THR A 13 16.49 12.83 56.71
CA THR A 13 17.36 14.02 56.98
C THR A 13 18.78 13.62 57.41
N ALA A 14 19.89 14.00 56.76
CA ALA A 14 20.24 15.37 56.35
C ALA A 14 21.56 15.44 55.52
N PHE A 15 21.96 16.68 55.22
CA PHE A 15 23.27 17.18 54.77
C PHE A 15 23.63 17.21 53.27
N ALA A 16 24.27 18.32 52.91
CA ALA A 16 24.58 18.78 51.57
C ALA A 16 26.06 19.15 51.49
N HIS A 17 26.60 19.29 50.27
CA HIS A 17 27.72 20.20 50.04
C HIS A 17 27.62 20.89 48.68
N LYS A 18 27.88 22.20 48.68
CA LYS A 18 27.93 23.09 47.51
C LYS A 18 29.15 22.80 46.63
N LYS A 19 29.02 23.06 45.33
CA LYS A 19 29.92 24.00 44.63
C LYS A 19 29.21 24.64 43.43
N GLU A 20 29.79 25.72 42.94
CA GLU A 20 29.11 26.90 42.38
C GLU A 20 29.88 27.43 41.16
N LEU A 21 29.32 28.43 40.46
CA LEU A 21 29.93 29.25 39.38
C LEU A 21 29.98 28.58 37.98
N ALA A 22 29.75 29.29 36.86
CA ALA A 22 29.20 30.65 36.67
C ALA A 22 28.65 30.80 35.23
N ALA A 23 27.76 31.78 35.02
CA ALA A 23 27.34 32.24 33.69
C ALA A 23 28.11 33.53 33.29
N PRO A 24 28.32 33.78 31.98
CA PRO A 24 28.62 35.11 31.47
C PRO A 24 27.42 35.76 30.77
N ALA A 25 27.35 37.09 30.85
CA ALA A 25 26.27 37.95 30.36
C ALA A 25 26.53 38.47 28.91
N PRO A 26 25.64 39.26 28.28
CA PRO A 26 25.57 39.41 26.83
C PRO A 26 26.51 40.46 26.21
N ALA A 27 26.71 40.38 24.89
CA ALA A 27 27.43 41.38 24.08
C ALA A 27 26.54 41.95 22.95
N GLN A 28 26.83 43.19 22.55
CA GLN A 28 25.92 44.10 21.83
C GLN A 28 26.02 44.05 20.29
N HIS A 29 25.05 44.67 19.63
CA HIS A 29 24.98 44.93 18.18
C HIS A 29 26.26 45.51 17.56
N ARG A 30 26.55 45.10 16.32
CA ARG A 30 27.05 45.99 15.25
C ARG A 30 26.47 45.59 13.89
N ALA A 31 26.29 46.56 13.01
CA ALA A 31 25.57 46.43 11.75
C ALA A 31 26.48 46.22 10.53
N GLY A 32 25.94 45.59 9.49
CA GLY A 32 26.23 45.90 8.08
C GLY A 32 27.50 45.30 7.45
N SER A 33 27.31 44.30 6.58
CA SER A 33 27.86 44.39 5.21
C SER A 33 27.01 43.57 4.24
N SER A 34 26.71 44.15 3.07
CA SER A 34 26.01 43.47 1.99
C SER A 34 26.97 42.56 1.22
N ARG A 35 26.68 41.25 1.15
CA ARG A 35 27.36 40.36 0.20
C ARG A 35 26.43 40.03 -0.96
N ARG A 36 26.80 40.56 -2.13
CA ARG A 36 26.17 40.25 -3.43
C ARG A 36 26.11 38.74 -3.64
N THR A 37 24.93 38.24 -3.98
CA THR A 37 24.76 36.91 -4.57
C THR A 37 25.54 36.85 -5.89
N LYS A 38 26.50 35.93 -5.98
CA LYS A 38 27.11 35.57 -7.27
C LYS A 38 26.21 34.54 -7.95
N PRO A 39 25.91 34.66 -9.25
CA PRO A 39 25.17 33.61 -9.95
C PRO A 39 26.02 32.35 -10.00
N CYS A 40 25.44 31.22 -9.57
CA CYS A 40 26.07 29.92 -9.74
C CYS A 40 26.06 29.56 -11.23
N ARG A 41 27.18 29.77 -11.92
CA ARG A 41 27.39 29.25 -13.27
C ARG A 41 27.50 27.72 -13.15
N VAL A 42 26.46 27.02 -13.55
CA VAL A 42 26.53 25.58 -13.84
C VAL A 42 27.52 25.39 -14.99
N ARG A 43 28.77 25.07 -14.66
CA ARG A 43 29.70 24.46 -15.62
C ARG A 43 29.34 22.99 -15.71
N ALA A 44 28.52 22.64 -16.70
CA ALA A 44 28.44 21.27 -17.16
C ALA A 44 29.83 20.84 -17.63
N VAL A 45 30.54 20.08 -16.80
CA VAL A 45 31.74 19.37 -17.25
C VAL A 45 31.22 18.19 -18.07
N ALA A 46 31.23 18.35 -19.39
CA ALA A 46 30.91 17.26 -20.29
C ALA A 46 31.84 16.08 -19.98
N SER A 47 31.27 14.98 -19.51
CA SER A 47 32.01 13.72 -19.43
C SER A 47 32.51 13.35 -20.83
N PRO A 48 33.67 12.69 -20.98
CA PRO A 48 34.14 12.25 -22.27
C PRO A 48 33.05 11.40 -22.94
N ALA A 49 32.76 11.68 -24.21
CA ALA A 49 31.77 10.90 -24.96
C ALA A 49 32.20 9.42 -24.95
N ARG A 50 31.53 8.62 -24.13
CA ARG A 50 31.81 7.20 -24.01
C ARG A 50 31.38 6.58 -25.33
N ALA A 51 32.35 6.06 -26.10
CA ALA A 51 32.06 5.33 -27.33
C ALA A 51 30.97 4.28 -27.04
N PRO A 52 30.00 4.07 -27.95
CA PRO A 52 28.95 3.10 -27.74
C PRO A 52 29.60 1.76 -27.42
N ARG A 53 29.43 1.28 -26.18
CA ARG A 53 29.83 -0.07 -25.84
C ARG A 53 28.97 -0.98 -26.70
N ALA A 54 29.62 -1.66 -27.65
CA ALA A 54 29.04 -2.87 -28.23
C ALA A 54 28.52 -3.73 -27.07
N PRO A 55 27.34 -4.38 -27.21
CA PRO A 55 26.80 -5.21 -26.14
C PRO A 55 27.91 -6.15 -25.69
N SER A 56 28.23 -6.12 -24.40
CA SER A 56 29.23 -7.02 -23.87
C SER A 56 28.79 -8.42 -24.26
N SER A 57 29.64 -9.14 -24.99
CA SER A 57 29.44 -10.55 -25.27
C SER A 57 29.61 -11.30 -23.94
N THR A 58 28.59 -11.22 -23.10
CA THR A 58 28.37 -12.16 -22.02
C THR A 58 28.39 -13.53 -22.66
N GLY A 59 29.33 -14.38 -22.24
CA GLY A 59 29.34 -15.77 -22.66
C GLY A 59 27.95 -16.34 -22.38
N SER A 60 27.38 -17.04 -23.37
CA SER A 60 25.98 -17.49 -23.43
C SER A 60 25.37 -17.68 -22.05
N VAL A 61 24.47 -16.79 -21.64
CA VAL A 61 23.72 -16.94 -20.38
C VAL A 61 22.93 -18.25 -20.52
N LYS A 62 23.30 -19.27 -19.73
CA LYS A 62 22.83 -20.65 -19.96
C LYS A 62 21.35 -20.87 -19.67
N SER A 63 20.68 -19.92 -19.01
CA SER A 63 19.23 -19.87 -18.84
C SER A 63 18.74 -18.42 -18.89
N ALA A 64 17.80 -18.13 -19.78
CA ALA A 64 17.06 -16.88 -19.80
C ALA A 64 16.09 -16.81 -18.61
N MET A 65 16.02 -15.66 -17.93
CA MET A 65 15.32 -15.48 -16.66
C MET A 65 14.15 -14.49 -16.73
N THR A 66 13.11 -14.72 -15.91
CA THR A 66 12.00 -13.79 -15.68
C THR A 66 12.42 -12.59 -14.81
N MET A 67 11.58 -11.56 -14.71
CA MET A 67 11.81 -10.41 -13.83
C MET A 67 12.09 -10.85 -12.39
N THR A 68 11.21 -11.70 -11.83
CA THR A 68 11.33 -12.17 -10.45
C THR A 68 12.61 -12.98 -10.22
N GLU A 69 12.99 -13.86 -11.15
CA GLU A 69 14.25 -14.61 -11.08
C GLU A 69 15.47 -13.67 -11.07
N LYS A 70 15.52 -12.68 -11.96
CA LYS A 70 16.62 -11.70 -12.02
C LYS A 70 16.71 -10.80 -10.79
N ILE A 71 15.57 -10.33 -10.26
CA ILE A 71 15.51 -9.50 -9.05
C ILE A 71 16.09 -10.24 -7.85
N LEU A 72 15.71 -11.52 -7.68
CA LEU A 72 16.23 -12.40 -6.64
C LEU A 72 17.70 -12.80 -6.89
N ALA A 73 18.11 -12.97 -8.16
CA ALA A 73 19.49 -13.32 -8.52
C ALA A 73 20.45 -12.18 -8.13
N ARG A 74 20.13 -10.94 -8.51
CA ARG A 74 20.87 -9.75 -8.07
C ARG A 74 20.84 -9.61 -6.55
N ALA A 75 19.69 -9.77 -5.90
CA ALA A 75 19.58 -9.65 -4.45
C ALA A 75 20.27 -10.79 -3.66
N SER A 76 20.79 -11.81 -4.33
CA SER A 76 21.55 -12.91 -3.73
C SER A 76 22.99 -13.02 -4.23
N GLU A 77 23.47 -12.00 -4.95
CA GLU A 77 24.78 -11.97 -5.61
C GLU A 77 25.02 -13.15 -6.59
N ARG A 78 23.95 -13.74 -7.13
CA ARG A 78 23.99 -14.86 -8.06
C ARG A 78 23.81 -14.39 -9.51
N ALA A 79 24.58 -14.99 -10.42
CA ALA A 79 24.50 -14.70 -11.85
C ALA A 79 23.22 -15.27 -12.52
N ALA A 80 22.65 -16.34 -11.96
CA ALA A 80 21.39 -16.94 -12.41
C ALA A 80 20.71 -17.72 -11.28
N LEU A 81 19.39 -17.86 -11.41
CA LEU A 81 18.51 -18.66 -10.55
C LEU A 81 17.49 -19.44 -11.40
N GLU A 82 17.07 -20.61 -10.93
CA GLU A 82 15.93 -21.35 -11.46
C GLU A 82 14.79 -21.45 -10.42
N PRO A 83 13.52 -21.56 -10.86
CA PRO A 83 12.38 -21.80 -9.97
C PRO A 83 12.56 -23.03 -9.09
N GLY A 84 12.28 -22.85 -7.80
CA GLY A 84 12.39 -23.90 -6.79
C GLY A 84 13.69 -23.91 -6.00
N GLU A 85 14.72 -23.17 -6.41
CA GLU A 85 15.91 -22.93 -5.59
C GLU A 85 15.55 -22.16 -4.30
N ASN A 86 16.20 -22.49 -3.19
CA ASN A 86 16.17 -21.68 -1.96
C ASN A 86 17.43 -20.82 -1.91
N VAL A 87 17.27 -19.52 -1.68
CA VAL A 87 18.36 -18.56 -1.76
C VAL A 87 18.24 -17.49 -0.66
N TRP A 88 19.37 -17.14 -0.06
CA TRP A 88 19.45 -15.99 0.84
C TRP A 88 19.46 -14.72 -0.01
N VAL A 89 18.50 -13.82 0.22
CA VAL A 89 18.45 -12.49 -0.39
C VAL A 89 18.74 -11.41 0.64
N ASP A 90 19.43 -10.38 0.21
CA ASP A 90 19.45 -9.08 0.86
C ASP A 90 18.11 -8.36 0.64
N VAL A 91 17.64 -7.68 1.69
CA VAL A 91 16.37 -6.97 1.72
C VAL A 91 16.64 -5.48 1.58
N ASP A 92 15.98 -4.86 0.60
CA ASP A 92 16.13 -3.43 0.32
C ASP A 92 15.26 -2.57 1.23
N VAL A 93 14.05 -3.05 1.55
CA VAL A 93 13.13 -2.41 2.50
C VAL A 93 12.35 -3.47 3.28
N LEU A 94 12.28 -3.34 4.60
CA LEU A 94 11.30 -4.04 5.44
C LEU A 94 10.24 -3.03 5.92
N MET A 95 8.98 -3.30 5.62
CA MET A 95 7.86 -2.55 6.19
C MET A 95 7.15 -3.33 7.30
N THR A 96 6.80 -2.64 8.40
CA THR A 96 5.85 -3.18 9.37
C THR A 96 4.87 -2.13 9.87
N HIS A 97 3.76 -2.59 10.43
CA HIS A 97 2.66 -1.77 10.92
C HIS A 97 2.22 -2.18 12.34
N ASP A 98 1.22 -1.49 12.87
CA ASP A 98 0.66 -1.62 14.22
C ASP A 98 0.10 -3.00 14.60
N VAL A 99 -0.39 -3.79 13.65
CA VAL A 99 -0.89 -5.14 13.95
C VAL A 99 0.26 -6.13 14.20
N CYS A 100 1.25 -6.15 13.30
CA CYS A 100 2.28 -7.19 13.25
C CYS A 100 3.63 -6.76 13.84
N GLY A 101 3.90 -5.45 13.91
CA GLY A 101 5.15 -4.88 14.40
C GLY A 101 5.48 -5.24 15.85
N PRO A 102 4.56 -5.17 16.82
CA PRO A 102 4.84 -5.57 18.20
C PRO A 102 5.31 -7.03 18.33
N GLY A 103 4.73 -7.95 17.55
CA GLY A 103 5.18 -9.35 17.51
C GLY A 103 6.55 -9.51 16.84
N THR A 104 6.80 -8.74 15.78
CA THR A 104 8.07 -8.69 15.05
C THR A 104 9.21 -8.17 15.94
N ILE A 105 8.98 -7.07 16.66
CA ILE A 105 9.91 -6.45 17.62
C ILE A 105 10.21 -7.40 18.78
N GLY A 106 9.17 -8.05 19.33
CA GLY A 106 9.34 -9.02 20.42
C GLY A 106 10.20 -10.23 20.03
N ILE A 107 10.07 -10.72 18.79
CA ILE A 107 10.93 -11.80 18.27
C ILE A 107 12.36 -11.29 18.05
N PHE A 108 12.53 -10.11 17.43
CA PHE A 108 13.85 -9.51 17.25
C PHE A 108 14.61 -9.38 18.58
N LYS A 109 13.99 -8.78 19.61
CA LYS A 109 14.61 -8.63 20.94
C LYS A 109 14.89 -9.98 21.62
N LYS A 110 13.99 -10.97 21.47
CA LYS A 110 14.18 -12.31 22.03
C LYS A 110 15.36 -13.07 21.42
N GLU A 111 15.52 -13.02 20.09
CA GLU A 111 16.53 -13.83 19.38
C GLU A 111 17.89 -13.12 19.22
N PHE A 112 17.91 -11.78 19.16
CA PHE A 112 19.14 -10.99 18.99
C PHE A 112 19.58 -10.26 20.29
N GLY A 113 18.71 -10.14 21.28
CA GLY A 113 18.97 -9.46 22.56
C GLY A 113 18.26 -8.10 22.69
N GLU A 114 17.97 -7.67 23.91
CA GLU A 114 17.24 -6.42 24.20
C GLU A 114 17.96 -5.16 23.70
N ASP A 115 19.30 -5.13 23.75
CA ASP A 115 20.13 -4.02 23.31
C ASP A 115 20.51 -4.09 21.81
N ALA A 116 20.01 -5.11 21.07
CA ALA A 116 20.33 -5.31 19.67
C ALA A 116 19.93 -4.11 18.80
N LYS A 117 20.70 -3.88 17.72
CA LYS A 117 20.40 -2.83 16.75
C LYS A 117 19.92 -3.42 15.43
N VAL A 118 18.92 -2.78 14.84
CA VAL A 118 18.40 -3.15 13.52
C VAL A 118 19.50 -3.05 12.47
N TRP A 119 19.48 -3.93 11.46
CA TRP A 119 20.54 -4.02 10.46
C TRP A 119 20.79 -2.70 9.72
N ASP A 120 19.71 -1.97 9.41
CA ASP A 120 19.75 -0.66 8.79
C ASP A 120 18.47 0.13 9.13
N ARG A 121 18.62 1.17 9.97
CA ARG A 121 17.54 2.06 10.42
C ARG A 121 16.91 2.91 9.30
N GLU A 122 17.52 2.93 8.10
CA GLU A 122 17.04 3.63 6.92
C GLU A 122 16.42 2.68 5.89
N LYS A 123 16.49 1.36 6.08
CA LYS A 123 15.74 0.35 5.31
C LYS A 123 14.53 -0.23 6.06
N VAL A 124 14.32 0.16 7.32
CA VAL A 124 13.12 -0.15 8.10
C VAL A 124 12.09 0.98 7.97
N VAL A 125 10.87 0.65 7.54
CA VAL A 125 9.74 1.58 7.42
C VAL A 125 8.60 1.13 8.34
N ILE A 126 8.10 2.04 9.18
CA ILE A 126 7.05 1.74 10.16
C ILE A 126 5.87 2.69 9.99
N ILE A 127 4.68 2.12 9.74
CA ILE A 127 3.44 2.87 9.42
C ILE A 127 2.27 2.30 10.23
N PRO A 128 1.75 2.99 11.26
CA PRO A 128 0.52 2.59 11.95
C PRO A 128 -0.71 3.10 11.17
N ASP A 129 -1.55 2.19 10.66
CA ASP A 129 -2.71 2.51 9.80
C ASP A 129 -3.97 1.67 10.03
N HIS A 130 -3.90 0.57 10.80
CA HIS A 130 -5.01 -0.36 11.01
C HIS A 130 -5.82 -0.09 12.29
N TYR A 131 -5.13 0.31 13.35
CA TYR A 131 -5.63 0.45 14.72
C TYR A 131 -5.55 1.90 15.24
N ILE A 132 -5.25 2.85 14.35
CA ILE A 132 -5.37 4.28 14.62
C ILE A 132 -6.85 4.72 14.70
N PHE A 133 -7.12 5.80 15.44
CA PHE A 133 -8.46 6.38 15.69
C PHE A 133 -9.47 5.52 16.47
N THR A 134 -9.08 4.37 17.04
CA THR A 134 -9.91 3.61 17.99
C THR A 134 -9.64 4.04 19.44
N THR A 135 -10.66 3.87 20.27
CA THR A 135 -10.57 3.99 21.74
C THR A 135 -10.11 2.70 22.44
N ASP A 136 -9.93 1.59 21.70
CA ASP A 136 -9.47 0.31 22.28
C ASP A 136 -8.03 0.40 22.82
N GLU A 137 -7.86 0.13 24.12
CA GLU A 137 -6.57 0.23 24.82
C GLU A 137 -5.52 -0.76 24.30
N ARG A 138 -5.93 -1.93 23.79
CA ARG A 138 -5.01 -2.97 23.31
C ARG A 138 -4.45 -2.61 21.94
N ALA A 139 -5.30 -2.03 21.10
CA ALA A 139 -4.93 -1.40 19.83
C ALA A 139 -3.97 -0.22 20.05
N ASN A 140 -4.29 0.71 20.95
CA ASN A 140 -3.43 1.86 21.22
C ASN A 140 -2.05 1.46 21.78
N ARG A 141 -1.99 0.50 22.72
CA ARG A 141 -0.74 -0.07 23.23
C ARG A 141 0.17 -0.64 22.13
N ASN A 142 -0.39 -1.19 21.05
CA ASN A 142 0.42 -1.66 19.93
C ASN A 142 1.16 -0.52 19.21
N VAL A 143 0.53 0.65 19.09
CA VAL A 143 1.15 1.86 18.52
C VAL A 143 2.25 2.39 19.45
N ASP A 144 2.03 2.36 20.76
CA ASP A 144 3.05 2.76 21.75
C ASP A 144 4.32 1.89 21.66
N ILE A 145 4.18 0.58 21.50
CA ILE A 145 5.31 -0.34 21.28
C ILE A 145 6.11 0.03 20.01
N LEU A 146 5.44 0.50 18.95
CA LEU A 146 6.13 1.00 17.75
C LEU A 146 6.89 2.30 18.05
N ARG A 147 6.27 3.24 18.79
CA ARG A 147 6.90 4.52 19.16
C ARG A 147 8.18 4.29 19.96
N ASP A 148 8.11 3.47 21.00
CA ASP A 148 9.25 3.14 21.86
C ASP A 148 10.39 2.53 21.04
N PHE A 149 10.10 1.54 20.19
CA PHE A 149 11.08 0.91 19.32
C PHE A 149 11.69 1.88 18.29
N CYS A 150 10.87 2.72 17.65
CA CYS A 150 11.33 3.72 16.70
C CYS A 150 12.29 4.74 17.34
N LEU A 151 12.03 5.14 18.59
CA LEU A 151 12.91 6.02 19.37
C LEU A 151 14.20 5.30 19.79
N GLU A 152 14.11 4.09 20.33
CA GLU A 152 15.24 3.25 20.79
C GLU A 152 16.23 2.90 19.67
N GLN A 153 15.71 2.66 18.46
CA GLN A 153 16.47 2.27 17.27
C GLN A 153 16.78 3.45 16.34
N ASN A 154 16.25 4.65 16.64
CA ASN A 154 16.38 5.85 15.81
C ASN A 154 15.99 5.59 14.34
N ILE A 155 14.82 4.97 14.16
CA ILE A 155 14.26 4.61 12.84
C ILE A 155 13.94 5.89 12.06
N LYS A 156 14.47 6.01 10.84
CA LYS A 156 14.34 7.21 10.02
C LYS A 156 12.93 7.38 9.43
N TYR A 157 12.28 6.27 9.08
CA TYR A 157 11.01 6.25 8.35
C TYR A 157 9.87 5.74 9.22
N PHE A 158 9.51 6.53 10.24
CA PHE A 158 8.36 6.28 11.11
C PHE A 158 7.25 7.31 10.85
N TYR A 159 6.11 6.86 10.34
CA TYR A 159 5.04 7.69 9.81
C TYR A 159 3.81 7.74 10.73
N ASP A 160 4.05 8.10 11.99
CA ASP A 160 3.10 7.99 13.10
C ASP A 160 2.04 9.12 13.17
N ILE A 161 0.95 8.80 13.87
CA ILE A 161 -0.02 9.76 14.39
C ILE A 161 0.35 10.11 15.84
N LYS A 162 0.72 11.37 16.09
CA LYS A 162 1.10 11.90 17.42
C LYS A 162 -0.11 12.35 18.24
N ASP A 163 -1.08 12.99 17.59
CA ASP A 163 -2.36 13.42 18.16
C ASP A 163 -3.50 12.56 17.62
N LEU A 164 -4.00 11.63 18.45
CA LEU A 164 -5.07 10.70 18.10
C LEU A 164 -6.44 11.38 17.92
N SER A 165 -6.62 12.63 18.35
CA SER A 165 -7.90 13.34 18.26
C SER A 165 -8.26 13.77 16.83
N ASN A 166 -7.25 14.03 15.99
CA ASN A 166 -7.46 14.55 14.64
C ASN A 166 -6.25 14.26 13.73
N PHE A 167 -6.43 13.48 12.67
CA PHE A 167 -5.36 13.20 11.70
C PHE A 167 -4.74 14.48 11.09
N LYS A 168 -5.53 15.57 10.95
CA LYS A 168 -5.06 16.85 10.40
C LYS A 168 -4.08 17.58 11.31
N ALA A 169 -4.00 17.23 12.59
CA ALA A 169 -2.96 17.71 13.50
C ALA A 169 -1.60 17.00 13.29
N ASN A 170 -1.53 16.02 12.38
CA ASN A 170 -0.39 15.11 12.21
C ASN A 170 0.17 15.19 10.78
N PRO A 171 0.96 16.22 10.43
CA PRO A 171 1.50 16.36 9.08
C PRO A 171 2.44 15.20 8.67
N ASP A 172 2.97 14.46 9.63
CA ASP A 172 3.88 13.31 9.41
C ASP A 172 3.14 12.00 9.11
N TYR A 173 1.88 11.85 9.53
CA TYR A 173 1.10 10.63 9.31
C TYR A 173 0.74 10.49 7.82
N LYS A 174 1.02 9.34 7.21
CA LYS A 174 0.86 9.18 5.76
C LYS A 174 -0.45 8.56 5.34
N GLY A 175 -0.89 7.47 5.98
CA GLY A 175 -2.05 6.71 5.51
C GLY A 175 -1.83 5.21 5.53
N VAL A 176 -2.69 4.52 4.78
CA VAL A 176 -2.61 3.09 4.46
C VAL A 176 -1.22 2.75 3.91
N CYS A 177 -0.56 1.82 4.57
CA CYS A 177 0.86 1.51 4.44
C CYS A 177 1.35 1.36 3.00
N HIS A 178 0.68 0.56 2.16
CA HIS A 178 1.13 0.31 0.76
C HIS A 178 1.03 1.51 -0.18
N VAL A 179 0.09 2.43 0.08
CA VAL A 179 -0.04 3.66 -0.71
C VAL A 179 0.95 4.72 -0.20
N ALA A 180 1.17 4.78 1.12
CA ALA A 180 2.20 5.60 1.74
C ALA A 180 3.62 5.20 1.27
N LEU A 181 3.96 3.91 1.24
CA LEU A 181 5.25 3.41 0.72
C LEU A 181 5.53 3.94 -0.70
N ALA A 182 4.54 3.86 -1.58
CA ALA A 182 4.64 4.36 -2.95
C ALA A 182 4.78 5.89 -2.99
N GLN A 183 3.96 6.63 -2.23
CA GLN A 183 3.97 8.10 -2.23
C GLN A 183 5.25 8.70 -1.62
N GLU A 184 5.92 7.99 -0.71
CA GLU A 184 7.15 8.41 -0.03
C GLU A 184 8.44 7.83 -0.67
N GLY A 185 8.36 7.21 -1.85
CA GLY A 185 9.54 6.78 -2.62
C GLY A 185 10.22 5.49 -2.16
N HIS A 186 9.52 4.66 -1.38
CA HIS A 186 10.02 3.36 -0.89
C HIS A 186 9.89 2.22 -1.91
N CYS A 187 9.00 2.36 -2.89
CA CYS A 187 8.82 1.37 -3.95
C CYS A 187 9.70 1.71 -5.16
N ARG A 188 10.88 1.10 -5.31
CA ARG A 188 11.84 1.40 -6.38
C ARG A 188 12.08 0.19 -7.30
N PRO A 189 12.09 0.37 -8.64
CA PRO A 189 12.23 -0.71 -9.60
C PRO A 189 13.39 -1.66 -9.35
N GLY A 190 13.10 -2.95 -9.47
CA GLY A 190 14.09 -4.00 -9.28
C GLY A 190 14.67 -4.01 -7.87
N GLU A 191 13.86 -4.01 -6.81
CA GLU A 191 14.30 -4.23 -5.42
C GLU A 191 13.53 -5.40 -4.77
N VAL A 192 14.02 -5.87 -3.61
CA VAL A 192 13.34 -6.80 -2.71
C VAL A 192 12.71 -6.03 -1.54
N LEU A 193 11.38 -5.89 -1.57
CA LEU A 193 10.60 -5.24 -0.50
C LEU A 193 9.77 -6.28 0.26
N LEU A 194 10.10 -6.49 1.54
CA LEU A 194 9.35 -7.39 2.41
C LEU A 194 8.47 -6.61 3.37
N GLY A 195 7.36 -7.20 3.81
CA GLY A 195 6.50 -6.55 4.79
C GLY A 195 5.66 -7.52 5.60
N THR A 196 5.21 -7.08 6.77
CA THR A 196 4.41 -7.91 7.68
C THR A 196 2.90 -7.91 7.38
N ASP A 197 2.50 -7.32 6.25
CA ASP A 197 1.14 -7.42 5.70
C ASP A 197 1.09 -8.27 4.42
N SER A 198 -0.04 -8.93 4.19
CA SER A 198 -0.25 -9.79 3.02
C SER A 198 -0.27 -9.06 1.68
N HIS A 199 -0.65 -7.79 1.64
CA HIS A 199 -0.79 -7.00 0.41
C HIS A 199 0.48 -6.22 0.03
N THR A 200 1.63 -6.52 0.66
CA THR A 200 2.94 -5.97 0.27
C THR A 200 3.28 -6.22 -1.21
N CYS A 201 2.69 -7.24 -1.84
CA CYS A 201 2.76 -7.46 -3.29
C CYS A 201 2.26 -6.28 -4.16
N ASN A 202 1.54 -5.32 -3.59
CA ASN A 202 1.20 -4.02 -4.20
C ASN A 202 2.44 -3.30 -4.80
N ALA A 203 3.59 -3.39 -4.13
CA ALA A 203 4.83 -2.78 -4.59
C ALA A 203 5.39 -3.42 -5.88
N GLY A 204 4.89 -4.60 -6.25
CA GLY A 204 5.13 -5.24 -7.55
C GLY A 204 4.74 -4.38 -8.78
N ALA A 205 3.85 -3.40 -8.60
CA ALA A 205 3.48 -2.41 -9.61
C ALA A 205 4.67 -1.56 -10.11
N PHE A 206 5.74 -1.49 -9.31
CA PHE A 206 6.98 -0.76 -9.61
C PHE A 206 8.07 -1.68 -10.21
N GLY A 207 7.77 -2.96 -10.47
CA GLY A 207 8.76 -3.95 -10.89
C GLY A 207 9.66 -4.44 -9.75
N GLN A 208 9.14 -4.53 -8.53
CA GLN A 208 9.82 -5.09 -7.35
C GLN A 208 9.42 -6.54 -7.10
N PHE A 209 10.34 -7.34 -6.53
CA PHE A 209 9.91 -8.54 -5.82
C PHE A 209 9.37 -8.11 -4.45
N ALA A 210 8.06 -8.16 -4.28
CA ALA A 210 7.42 -7.73 -3.03
C ALA A 210 6.43 -8.78 -2.51
N THR A 211 6.56 -9.15 -1.23
CA THR A 211 5.77 -10.23 -0.63
C THR A 211 5.56 -10.01 0.86
N GLY A 212 4.40 -10.44 1.36
CA GLY A 212 4.15 -10.55 2.80
C GLY A 212 4.99 -11.66 3.43
N ILE A 213 5.46 -11.44 4.66
CA ILE A 213 6.21 -12.40 5.48
C ILE A 213 5.68 -12.43 6.92
N GLY A 214 5.99 -13.48 7.68
CA GLY A 214 5.55 -13.60 9.07
C GLY A 214 6.39 -12.78 10.04
N ASN A 215 5.88 -12.56 11.26
CA ASN A 215 6.59 -11.84 12.32
C ASN A 215 7.98 -12.44 12.64
N THR A 216 8.12 -13.77 12.53
CA THR A 216 9.41 -14.47 12.75
C THR A 216 10.43 -14.11 11.67
N ASP A 217 10.01 -14.16 10.40
CA ASP A 217 10.85 -13.80 9.26
C ASP A 217 11.24 -12.32 9.35
N ALA A 218 10.28 -11.44 9.67
CA ALA A 218 10.52 -10.01 9.81
C ALA A 218 11.44 -9.69 11.01
N GLY A 219 11.34 -10.43 12.12
CA GLY A 219 12.26 -10.30 13.26
C GLY A 219 13.68 -10.75 12.91
N PHE A 220 13.82 -11.79 12.07
CA PHE A 220 15.10 -12.21 11.51
C PHE A 220 15.68 -11.17 10.53
N VAL A 221 14.84 -10.58 9.66
CA VAL A 221 15.25 -9.49 8.76
C VAL A 221 15.69 -8.26 9.57
N LEU A 222 14.98 -7.88 10.62
CA LEU A 222 15.38 -6.78 11.51
C LEU A 222 16.83 -6.95 12.04
N GLY A 223 17.26 -8.16 12.37
CA GLY A 223 18.61 -8.42 12.87
C GLY A 223 19.69 -8.70 11.81
N THR A 224 19.31 -9.03 10.57
CA THR A 224 20.29 -9.52 9.56
C THR A 224 20.26 -8.81 8.22
N GLY A 225 19.18 -8.10 7.89
CA GLY A 225 18.93 -7.57 6.55
C GLY A 225 18.67 -8.61 5.48
N LYS A 226 18.50 -9.90 5.84
CA LYS A 226 18.39 -11.02 4.89
C LYS A 226 17.14 -11.86 5.13
N ALA A 227 16.71 -12.56 4.08
CA ALA A 227 15.65 -13.58 4.15
C ALA A 227 16.01 -14.80 3.29
N LEU A 228 15.63 -16.00 3.74
CA LEU A 228 15.72 -17.22 2.92
C LEU A 228 14.42 -17.36 2.11
N LEU A 229 14.51 -17.17 0.80
CA LEU A 229 13.36 -17.25 -0.10
C LEU A 229 13.49 -18.40 -1.08
N LYS A 230 12.36 -19.04 -1.39
CA LYS A 230 12.24 -19.97 -2.52
C LYS A 230 11.87 -19.22 -3.78
N VAL A 231 12.65 -19.36 -4.85
CA VAL A 231 12.40 -18.72 -6.15
C VAL A 231 11.07 -19.24 -6.73
N PRO A 232 10.05 -18.39 -6.94
CA PRO A 232 8.77 -18.84 -7.43
C PRO A 232 8.78 -18.94 -8.97
N PRO A 233 8.16 -19.99 -9.56
CA PRO A 233 7.90 -19.99 -11.00
C PRO A 233 6.88 -18.90 -11.36
N THR A 234 6.99 -18.32 -12.56
CA THR A 234 6.18 -17.16 -12.98
C THR A 234 5.05 -17.56 -13.93
N ILE A 235 3.81 -17.17 -13.63
CA ILE A 235 2.70 -17.14 -14.60
C ILE A 235 2.72 -15.77 -15.28
N ARG A 236 2.63 -15.73 -16.60
CA ARG A 236 2.49 -14.48 -17.37
C ARG A 236 1.03 -14.24 -17.76
N PHE A 237 0.57 -13.02 -17.52
CA PHE A 237 -0.73 -12.51 -17.91
C PHE A 237 -0.50 -11.44 -18.96
N VAL A 238 -0.93 -11.69 -20.20
CA VAL A 238 -0.89 -10.73 -21.29
C VAL A 238 -2.27 -10.09 -21.43
N LEU A 239 -2.36 -8.78 -21.17
CA LEU A 239 -3.58 -7.99 -21.27
C LEU A 239 -3.41 -7.00 -22.43
N ASP A 240 -4.06 -7.29 -23.55
CA ASP A 240 -3.99 -6.51 -24.77
C ASP A 240 -5.36 -5.91 -25.14
N GLY A 241 -5.34 -4.82 -25.90
CA GLY A 241 -6.53 -4.08 -26.33
C GLY A 241 -6.74 -2.77 -25.57
N GLU A 242 -7.63 -1.93 -26.13
CA GLU A 242 -8.05 -0.67 -25.50
C GLU A 242 -8.98 -0.97 -24.31
N MET A 243 -8.71 -0.34 -23.16
CA MET A 243 -9.55 -0.52 -21.97
C MET A 243 -10.86 0.26 -22.12
N PRO A 244 -12.04 -0.40 -22.09
CA PRO A 244 -13.32 0.30 -22.20
C PRO A 244 -13.51 1.34 -21.08
N PRO A 245 -14.17 2.49 -21.33
CA PRO A 245 -14.23 3.65 -20.42
C PRO A 245 -15.08 3.45 -19.15
N TYR A 246 -15.57 2.22 -18.94
CA TYR A 246 -16.37 1.73 -17.84
C TYR A 246 -15.67 0.63 -17.01
N LEU A 247 -14.44 0.23 -17.37
CA LEU A 247 -13.60 -0.68 -16.60
C LEU A 247 -12.48 0.09 -15.88
N LEU A 248 -11.94 -0.54 -14.84
CA LEU A 248 -10.68 -0.17 -14.19
C LEU A 248 -9.83 -1.43 -13.96
N ALA A 249 -8.55 -1.28 -13.60
CA ALA A 249 -7.69 -2.41 -13.24
C ALA A 249 -8.26 -3.35 -12.16
N LYS A 250 -9.20 -2.85 -11.33
CA LYS A 250 -9.97 -3.65 -10.37
C LYS A 250 -10.84 -4.72 -11.05
N ASP A 251 -11.50 -4.38 -12.16
CA ASP A 251 -12.27 -5.34 -12.95
C ASP A 251 -11.33 -6.37 -13.58
N LEU A 252 -10.17 -5.94 -14.11
CA LEU A 252 -9.18 -6.84 -14.73
C LEU A 252 -8.66 -7.91 -13.74
N ILE A 253 -8.29 -7.52 -12.52
CA ILE A 253 -7.77 -8.48 -11.55
C ILE A 253 -8.87 -9.40 -11.00
N LEU A 254 -10.11 -8.93 -10.87
CA LEU A 254 -11.25 -9.79 -10.51
C LEU A 254 -11.62 -10.78 -11.63
N GLN A 255 -11.48 -10.39 -12.90
CA GLN A 255 -11.60 -11.32 -14.04
C GLN A 255 -10.56 -12.44 -13.94
N ILE A 256 -9.29 -12.09 -13.69
CA ILE A 256 -8.17 -13.04 -13.54
C ILE A 256 -8.37 -13.96 -12.33
N ILE A 257 -8.69 -13.43 -11.14
CA ILE A 257 -8.88 -14.24 -9.93
C ILE A 257 -10.07 -15.20 -10.10
N GLY A 258 -11.16 -14.76 -10.73
CA GLY A 258 -12.30 -15.63 -11.07
C GLY A 258 -12.01 -16.69 -12.13
N GLU A 259 -10.93 -16.54 -12.91
CA GLU A 259 -10.49 -17.53 -13.90
C GLU A 259 -9.56 -18.59 -13.27
N ILE A 260 -8.65 -18.16 -12.39
CA ILE A 260 -7.61 -19.04 -11.83
C ILE A 260 -7.90 -19.54 -10.42
N SER A 261 -8.97 -19.07 -9.77
CA SER A 261 -9.34 -19.29 -8.36
C SER A 261 -8.39 -18.68 -7.33
N VAL A 262 -8.81 -18.68 -6.06
CA VAL A 262 -7.96 -18.25 -4.91
C VAL A 262 -6.67 -19.06 -4.72
N SER A 263 -6.46 -20.15 -5.47
CA SER A 263 -5.26 -21.00 -5.40
C SER A 263 -4.49 -21.14 -6.74
N GLY A 264 -4.91 -20.46 -7.81
CA GLY A 264 -4.28 -20.62 -9.13
C GLY A 264 -2.81 -20.23 -9.15
N ALA A 265 -2.48 -19.15 -8.45
CA ALA A 265 -1.13 -18.60 -8.35
C ALA A 265 -0.37 -19.05 -7.10
N THR A 266 -0.83 -20.05 -6.33
CA THR A 266 -0.15 -20.49 -5.10
C THR A 266 1.34 -20.79 -5.35
N TYR A 267 2.20 -20.12 -4.58
CA TYR A 267 3.68 -20.10 -4.67
C TYR A 267 4.27 -19.63 -6.02
N LYS A 268 3.50 -18.93 -6.85
CA LYS A 268 3.93 -18.42 -8.16
C LYS A 268 4.01 -16.89 -8.17
N SER A 269 4.86 -16.37 -9.04
CA SER A 269 4.85 -14.94 -9.39
C SER A 269 3.79 -14.69 -10.47
N MET A 270 3.09 -13.56 -10.44
CA MET A 270 2.18 -13.12 -11.49
C MET A 270 2.81 -11.92 -12.23
N GLU A 271 3.29 -12.15 -13.45
CA GLU A 271 3.89 -11.11 -14.30
C GLU A 271 2.85 -10.59 -15.29
N PHE A 272 2.54 -9.29 -15.20
CA PHE A 272 1.53 -8.63 -16.04
C PHE A 272 2.19 -7.80 -17.14
N VAL A 273 1.82 -8.05 -18.39
CA VAL A 273 2.36 -7.39 -19.59
C VAL A 273 1.26 -7.17 -20.63
N GLY A 274 1.55 -6.47 -21.72
CA GLY A 274 0.63 -6.24 -22.84
C GLY A 274 0.16 -4.78 -22.92
N SER A 275 -0.46 -4.43 -24.04
CA SER A 275 -0.74 -3.02 -24.40
C SER A 275 -1.63 -2.31 -23.38
N THR A 276 -2.54 -3.05 -22.73
CA THR A 276 -3.38 -2.48 -21.68
C THR A 276 -2.54 -2.12 -20.46
N VAL A 277 -1.64 -3.01 -20.01
CA VAL A 277 -0.80 -2.80 -18.81
C VAL A 277 0.11 -1.57 -18.97
N GLU A 278 0.68 -1.40 -20.16
CA GLU A 278 1.48 -0.22 -20.53
C GLU A 278 0.66 1.07 -20.42
N SER A 279 -0.63 1.05 -20.80
CA SER A 279 -1.53 2.21 -20.69
C SER A 279 -2.03 2.51 -19.27
N LEU A 280 -1.97 1.55 -18.33
CA LEU A 280 -2.44 1.74 -16.95
C LEU A 280 -1.57 2.77 -16.20
N THR A 281 -2.23 3.58 -15.38
CA THR A 281 -1.56 4.48 -14.43
C THR A 281 -0.83 3.69 -13.34
N MET A 282 0.05 4.34 -12.56
CA MET A 282 0.66 3.68 -11.40
C MET A 282 -0.37 3.30 -10.33
N GLU A 283 -1.45 4.07 -10.15
CA GLU A 283 -2.49 3.73 -9.18
C GLU A 283 -3.28 2.50 -9.65
N GLU A 284 -3.54 2.36 -10.95
CA GLU A 284 -4.16 1.16 -11.51
C GLU A 284 -3.25 -0.08 -11.45
N ARG A 285 -1.95 0.06 -11.76
CA ARG A 285 -0.96 -1.01 -11.59
C ARG A 285 -0.84 -1.46 -10.14
N MET A 286 -0.92 -0.53 -9.18
CA MET A 286 -0.99 -0.86 -7.74
C MET A 286 -2.21 -1.71 -7.43
N THR A 287 -3.41 -1.36 -7.93
CA THR A 287 -4.62 -2.18 -7.77
C THR A 287 -4.45 -3.60 -8.32
N LEU A 288 -3.85 -3.74 -9.50
CA LEU A 288 -3.56 -5.03 -10.15
C LEU A 288 -2.62 -5.90 -9.30
N CYS A 289 -1.47 -5.37 -8.88
CA CYS A 289 -0.49 -6.11 -8.08
C CYS A 289 -0.92 -6.34 -6.62
N ASN A 290 -1.77 -5.48 -6.06
CA ASN A 290 -2.30 -5.64 -4.69
C ASN A 290 -3.06 -6.95 -4.54
N MET A 291 -3.99 -7.25 -5.45
CA MET A 291 -4.88 -8.42 -5.30
C MET A 291 -4.26 -9.75 -5.73
N VAL A 292 -2.99 -9.79 -6.13
CA VAL A 292 -2.27 -11.03 -6.50
C VAL A 292 -2.28 -12.08 -5.38
N ILE A 293 -2.18 -11.65 -4.12
CA ILE A 293 -2.25 -12.56 -2.97
C ILE A 293 -3.63 -13.23 -2.82
N GLU A 294 -4.69 -12.63 -3.38
CA GLU A 294 -6.04 -13.24 -3.38
C GLU A 294 -6.19 -14.38 -4.40
N ALA A 295 -5.24 -14.55 -5.33
CA ALA A 295 -5.07 -15.77 -6.14
C ALA A 295 -4.03 -16.75 -5.53
N GLY A 296 -3.54 -16.47 -4.33
CA GLY A 296 -2.45 -17.19 -3.68
C GLY A 296 -1.04 -16.81 -4.20
N GLY A 297 -0.94 -15.79 -5.06
CA GLY A 297 0.32 -15.36 -5.67
C GLY A 297 1.35 -14.88 -4.66
N LYS A 298 2.62 -15.28 -4.85
CA LYS A 298 3.74 -14.91 -3.98
C LYS A 298 4.10 -13.42 -4.10
N ASN A 299 4.11 -12.91 -5.33
CA ASN A 299 4.23 -11.50 -5.70
C ASN A 299 3.57 -11.26 -7.06
N GLY A 300 3.15 -10.02 -7.31
CA GLY A 300 2.91 -9.52 -8.66
C GLY A 300 4.14 -8.78 -9.17
N VAL A 301 4.31 -8.67 -10.49
CA VAL A 301 5.24 -7.72 -11.12
C VAL A 301 4.62 -7.09 -12.36
N VAL A 302 4.84 -5.78 -12.54
CA VAL A 302 4.66 -5.04 -13.80
C VAL A 302 6.03 -4.49 -14.20
N PRO A 303 6.46 -4.60 -15.47
CA PRO A 303 7.69 -3.96 -15.95
C PRO A 303 7.69 -2.44 -15.70
N ALA A 304 8.79 -1.91 -15.18
CA ALA A 304 8.92 -0.46 -14.96
C ALA A 304 9.17 0.28 -16.28
N ASP A 305 8.39 1.33 -16.53
CA ASP A 305 8.43 2.14 -17.76
C ASP A 305 8.36 3.65 -17.43
N GLU A 306 8.13 4.49 -18.44
CA GLU A 306 8.01 5.95 -18.26
C GLU A 306 6.96 6.34 -17.21
N THR A 307 5.83 5.64 -17.14
CA THR A 307 4.79 5.86 -16.12
C THR A 307 5.32 5.60 -14.71
N THR A 308 6.14 4.56 -14.54
CA THR A 308 6.83 4.26 -13.26
C THR A 308 7.91 5.30 -12.93
N PHE A 309 8.79 5.64 -13.88
CA PHE A 309 9.89 6.58 -13.63
C PHE A 309 9.37 8.00 -13.35
N LYS A 310 8.37 8.47 -14.09
CA LYS A 310 7.69 9.75 -13.87
C LYS A 310 6.96 9.80 -12.53
N TYR A 311 6.41 8.68 -12.06
CA TYR A 311 5.83 8.64 -10.72
C TYR A 311 6.92 8.78 -9.64
N LEU A 312 8.10 8.20 -9.83
CA LEU A 312 9.18 8.26 -8.83
C LEU A 312 10.01 9.55 -8.87
N GLU A 313 9.87 10.37 -9.92
CA GLU A 313 10.53 11.67 -10.03
C GLU A 313 10.26 12.54 -8.79
N GLY A 314 11.33 13.00 -8.14
CA GLY A 314 11.27 13.82 -6.93
C GLY A 314 10.81 13.09 -5.64
N LYS A 315 10.38 11.82 -5.72
CA LYS A 315 9.97 11.02 -4.54
C LYS A 315 11.13 10.31 -3.84
N THR A 316 12.21 9.98 -4.56
CA THR A 316 13.37 9.30 -3.99
C THR A 316 14.69 9.84 -4.54
N SER A 317 15.74 9.71 -3.75
CA SER A 317 17.14 10.00 -4.12
C SER A 317 18.04 8.77 -3.97
N VAL A 318 17.46 7.59 -3.78
CA VAL A 318 18.18 6.30 -3.74
C VAL A 318 18.23 5.75 -5.16
N ASP A 319 19.44 5.46 -5.65
CA ASP A 319 19.63 4.87 -6.97
C ASP A 319 18.99 3.47 -7.04
N TYR A 320 18.39 3.14 -8.18
CA TYR A 320 17.75 1.85 -8.44
C TYR A 320 17.98 1.42 -9.90
N GLU A 321 17.91 0.11 -10.17
CA GLU A 321 18.09 -0.45 -11.50
C GLU A 321 16.86 -1.28 -11.90
N PRO A 322 16.06 -0.84 -12.89
CA PRO A 322 14.91 -1.61 -13.36
C PRO A 322 15.35 -2.90 -14.06
N VAL A 323 14.61 -3.97 -13.82
CA VAL A 323 14.92 -5.33 -14.30
C VAL A 323 13.79 -5.83 -15.18
N TYR A 324 14.12 -6.48 -16.30
CA TYR A 324 13.17 -6.95 -17.31
C TYR A 324 13.38 -8.44 -17.60
N SER A 325 12.30 -9.19 -17.86
CA SER A 325 12.37 -10.58 -18.32
C SER A 325 13.18 -10.69 -19.61
N ASP A 326 13.98 -11.75 -19.73
CA ASP A 326 14.67 -12.07 -20.99
C ASP A 326 13.66 -12.47 -22.08
N ALA A 327 13.98 -12.17 -23.34
CA ALA A 327 13.13 -12.51 -24.48
C ALA A 327 12.84 -14.03 -24.65
N GLN A 328 13.67 -14.89 -24.03
CA GLN A 328 13.51 -16.34 -24.00
C GLN A 328 13.23 -16.89 -22.58
N ALA A 329 12.81 -16.04 -21.64
CA ALA A 329 12.45 -16.45 -20.29
C ALA A 329 11.32 -17.51 -20.31
N ARG A 330 11.42 -18.51 -19.43
CA ARG A 330 10.46 -19.61 -19.35
C ARG A 330 9.38 -19.32 -18.30
N PHE A 331 8.15 -19.16 -18.76
CA PHE A 331 6.99 -19.00 -17.89
C PHE A 331 6.34 -20.37 -17.60
N PHE A 332 5.78 -20.53 -16.40
CA PHE A 332 5.05 -21.72 -15.98
C PHE A 332 3.77 -21.92 -16.79
N SER A 333 3.06 -20.82 -17.05
CA SER A 333 1.92 -20.77 -17.96
C SER A 333 1.69 -19.35 -18.46
N ASP A 334 0.97 -19.25 -19.57
CA ASP A 334 0.56 -18.00 -20.23
C ASP A 334 -0.97 -17.90 -20.21
N TYR A 335 -1.50 -16.76 -19.78
CA TYR A 335 -2.90 -16.37 -19.98
C TYR A 335 -2.95 -15.12 -20.86
N ARG A 336 -3.95 -15.04 -21.75
CA ARG A 336 -4.13 -13.92 -22.69
C ARG A 336 -5.55 -13.38 -22.59
N PHE A 337 -5.69 -12.08 -22.36
CA PHE A 337 -6.96 -11.39 -22.24
C PHE A 337 -7.06 -10.30 -23.30
N ASP A 338 -8.15 -10.31 -24.06
CA ASP A 338 -8.57 -9.19 -24.89
C ASP A 338 -9.46 -8.28 -24.04
N VAL A 339 -8.87 -7.19 -23.54
CA VAL A 339 -9.52 -6.30 -22.56
C VAL A 339 -10.70 -5.56 -23.17
N SER A 340 -10.71 -5.34 -24.49
CA SER A 340 -11.81 -4.65 -25.19
C SER A 340 -13.15 -5.39 -25.10
N LYS A 341 -13.11 -6.70 -24.79
CA LYS A 341 -14.28 -7.58 -24.66
C LYS A 341 -14.73 -7.80 -23.20
N LEU A 342 -14.02 -7.24 -22.23
CA LEU A 342 -14.35 -7.42 -20.81
C LEU A 342 -15.52 -6.54 -20.40
N GLU A 343 -16.25 -7.03 -19.39
CA GLU A 343 -17.42 -6.37 -18.81
C GLU A 343 -17.20 -6.15 -17.29
N PRO A 344 -17.87 -5.17 -16.67
CA PRO A 344 -17.74 -4.90 -15.24
C PRO A 344 -18.13 -6.12 -14.40
N VAL A 345 -17.36 -6.39 -13.35
CA VAL A 345 -17.52 -7.57 -12.49
C VAL A 345 -17.64 -7.23 -11.02
N VAL A 346 -18.25 -8.17 -10.29
CA VAL A 346 -18.21 -8.21 -8.83
C VAL A 346 -17.71 -9.58 -8.36
N ALA A 347 -16.93 -9.60 -7.28
CA ALA A 347 -16.69 -10.84 -6.52
C ALA A 347 -17.73 -10.94 -5.40
N LYS A 348 -18.65 -11.89 -5.55
CA LYS A 348 -19.76 -12.14 -4.62
C LYS A 348 -19.22 -12.76 -3.31
N PRO A 349 -19.95 -12.63 -2.19
CA PRO A 349 -19.56 -13.29 -0.94
C PRO A 349 -19.43 -14.82 -1.12
N HIS A 350 -18.55 -15.54 -0.42
CA HIS A 350 -17.55 -15.07 0.54
C HIS A 350 -16.11 -15.38 0.07
N SER A 351 -15.85 -15.22 -1.23
CA SER A 351 -14.52 -15.45 -1.81
C SER A 351 -14.20 -14.45 -2.94
N PRO A 352 -12.94 -13.96 -3.07
CA PRO A 352 -12.54 -13.08 -4.17
C PRO A 352 -12.68 -13.69 -5.57
N ASP A 353 -12.70 -15.02 -5.69
CA ASP A 353 -12.88 -15.75 -6.97
C ASP A 353 -14.34 -16.06 -7.33
N ASN A 354 -15.31 -15.75 -6.47
CA ASN A 354 -16.74 -15.93 -6.75
C ASN A 354 -17.28 -14.81 -7.68
N ARG A 355 -16.63 -14.66 -8.84
CA ARG A 355 -16.88 -13.66 -9.88
C ARG A 355 -18.28 -13.82 -10.48
N ALA A 356 -18.95 -12.70 -10.72
CA ALA A 356 -20.11 -12.58 -11.59
C ALA A 356 -20.04 -11.23 -12.34
N LEU A 357 -20.77 -11.10 -13.45
CA LEU A 357 -20.91 -9.80 -14.10
C LEU A 357 -21.78 -8.90 -13.23
N ALA A 358 -21.49 -7.60 -13.18
CA ALA A 358 -22.26 -6.65 -12.36
C ALA A 358 -23.76 -6.68 -12.69
N ARG A 359 -24.12 -6.74 -13.99
CA ARG A 359 -25.50 -6.86 -14.48
C ARG A 359 -26.25 -8.12 -14.01
N GLU A 360 -25.55 -9.21 -13.68
CA GLU A 360 -26.14 -10.46 -13.22
C GLU A 360 -26.53 -10.40 -11.74
N CYS A 361 -25.99 -9.42 -10.99
CA CYS A 361 -26.27 -9.20 -9.58
C CYS A 361 -27.31 -8.11 -9.31
N LYS A 362 -28.00 -7.59 -10.34
CA LYS A 362 -28.96 -6.47 -10.25
C LYS A 362 -30.06 -6.61 -9.19
N ASP A 363 -30.44 -7.84 -8.84
CA ASP A 363 -31.49 -8.13 -7.84
C ASP A 363 -30.93 -8.15 -6.40
N VAL A 364 -29.61 -8.07 -6.23
CA VAL A 364 -28.93 -7.96 -4.93
C VAL A 364 -29.12 -6.56 -4.38
N LYS A 365 -30.05 -6.42 -3.43
CA LYS A 365 -30.21 -5.20 -2.64
C LYS A 365 -28.96 -4.95 -1.78
N VAL A 366 -28.53 -3.69 -1.75
CA VAL A 366 -27.36 -3.21 -1.01
C VAL A 366 -27.84 -2.33 0.15
N ASP A 367 -27.21 -2.46 1.32
CA ASP A 367 -27.53 -1.62 2.48
C ASP A 367 -26.59 -0.41 2.57
N ARG A 368 -25.37 -0.51 2.01
CA ARG A 368 -24.34 0.54 2.04
C ARG A 368 -23.23 0.31 0.99
N VAL A 369 -22.49 1.36 0.66
CA VAL A 369 -21.32 1.31 -0.23
C VAL A 369 -20.07 1.81 0.50
N TYR A 370 -18.91 1.20 0.23
CA TYR A 370 -17.61 1.61 0.77
C TYR A 370 -16.59 1.82 -0.35
N ILE A 371 -16.05 3.03 -0.47
CA ILE A 371 -15.00 3.40 -1.43
C ILE A 371 -13.77 3.84 -0.63
N GLY A 372 -12.74 2.99 -0.64
CA GLY A 372 -11.52 3.17 0.14
C GLY A 372 -10.57 1.97 0.05
N SER A 373 -9.70 1.81 1.06
CA SER A 373 -8.63 0.80 1.14
C SER A 373 -7.43 1.05 0.20
N CYS A 374 -6.36 0.26 0.34
CA CYS A 374 -5.22 0.26 -0.57
C CYS A 374 -5.61 -0.05 -2.03
N THR A 375 -6.70 -0.80 -2.23
CA THR A 375 -7.20 -1.16 -3.57
C THR A 375 -8.12 -0.14 -4.22
N GLY A 376 -8.81 0.72 -3.46
CA GLY A 376 -9.88 1.57 -3.99
C GLY A 376 -10.06 2.92 -3.31
N GLY A 377 -9.03 3.39 -2.61
CA GLY A 377 -8.99 4.69 -1.92
C GLY A 377 -7.85 5.59 -2.41
N LYS A 378 -7.38 5.42 -3.64
CA LYS A 378 -6.36 6.26 -4.27
C LYS A 378 -7.02 7.43 -5.01
N THR A 379 -6.26 8.39 -5.51
CA THR A 379 -6.83 9.64 -6.06
C THR A 379 -7.69 9.38 -7.30
N GLU A 380 -7.24 8.49 -8.17
CA GLU A 380 -7.96 8.08 -9.38
C GLU A 380 -9.23 7.29 -9.05
N ASP A 381 -9.26 6.53 -7.94
CA ASP A 381 -10.46 5.80 -7.50
C ASP A 381 -11.59 6.78 -7.12
N PHE A 382 -11.29 7.91 -6.47
CA PHE A 382 -12.28 8.95 -6.16
C PHE A 382 -12.68 9.76 -7.39
N LEU A 383 -11.76 10.05 -8.31
CA LEU A 383 -12.09 10.68 -9.59
C LEU A 383 -13.04 9.78 -10.41
N ALA A 384 -12.82 8.46 -10.39
CA ALA A 384 -13.69 7.48 -11.03
C ALA A 384 -15.10 7.46 -10.41
N ALA A 385 -15.21 7.42 -9.07
CA ALA A 385 -16.50 7.50 -8.39
C ALA A 385 -17.23 8.83 -8.69
N ALA A 386 -16.51 9.95 -8.65
CA ALA A 386 -17.06 11.27 -8.95
C ALA A 386 -17.56 11.40 -10.39
N LYS A 387 -16.88 10.78 -11.38
CA LYS A 387 -17.34 10.71 -12.77
C LYS A 387 -18.74 10.10 -12.89
N VAL A 388 -19.01 8.99 -12.18
CA VAL A 388 -20.32 8.31 -12.18
C VAL A 388 -21.40 9.16 -11.51
N PHE A 389 -21.10 9.76 -10.35
CA PHE A 389 -22.06 10.65 -9.68
C PHE A 389 -22.39 11.90 -10.51
N LEU A 390 -21.38 12.50 -11.14
CA LEU A 390 -21.53 13.66 -12.03
C LEU A 390 -22.38 13.33 -13.26
N ALA A 391 -22.11 12.20 -13.93
CA ALA A 391 -22.86 11.76 -15.11
C ALA A 391 -24.33 11.43 -14.77
N SER A 392 -24.58 10.88 -13.58
CA SER A 392 -25.92 10.54 -13.11
C SER A 392 -26.76 11.75 -12.70
N GLY A 393 -26.15 12.74 -12.03
CA GLY A 393 -26.85 13.90 -11.45
C GLY A 393 -27.86 13.55 -10.34
N LYS A 394 -27.86 12.31 -9.83
CA LYS A 394 -28.80 11.81 -8.81
C LYS A 394 -28.12 11.72 -7.44
N LYS A 395 -28.96 11.70 -6.39
CA LYS A 395 -28.53 11.39 -5.02
C LYS A 395 -28.31 9.88 -4.84
N VAL A 396 -27.36 9.50 -3.97
CA VAL A 396 -27.22 8.11 -3.51
C VAL A 396 -28.45 7.68 -2.69
N LYS A 397 -28.78 6.39 -2.74
CA LYS A 397 -29.92 5.81 -1.99
C LYS A 397 -29.51 5.06 -0.72
N VAL A 398 -28.22 4.84 -0.52
CA VAL A 398 -27.65 4.10 0.60
C VAL A 398 -26.44 4.86 1.17
N PRO A 399 -26.15 4.74 2.48
CA PRO A 399 -24.93 5.29 3.07
C PRO A 399 -23.70 4.90 2.26
N THR A 400 -22.89 5.90 1.92
CA THR A 400 -21.78 5.78 0.97
C THR A 400 -20.52 6.34 1.62
N PHE A 401 -19.74 5.43 2.20
CA PHE A 401 -18.57 5.71 3.00
C PHE A 401 -17.36 5.97 2.08
N LEU A 402 -16.72 7.13 2.24
CA LEU A 402 -15.55 7.55 1.48
C LEU A 402 -14.33 7.58 2.40
N VAL A 403 -13.34 6.72 2.16
CA VAL A 403 -12.14 6.59 3.01
C VAL A 403 -10.87 6.68 2.17
N PRO A 404 -10.28 7.89 2.03
CA PRO A 404 -9.00 8.08 1.36
C PRO A 404 -7.88 7.21 1.94
N ALA A 405 -7.01 6.67 1.08
CA ALA A 405 -5.91 5.83 1.51
C ALA A 405 -4.82 6.64 2.22
N THR A 406 -4.54 7.87 1.81
CA THR A 406 -3.49 8.71 2.41
C THR A 406 -3.96 10.13 2.66
N GLN A 407 -3.22 10.89 3.48
CA GLN A 407 -3.46 12.33 3.64
C GLN A 407 -3.37 13.09 2.33
N LYS A 408 -2.45 12.68 1.44
CA LYS A 408 -2.37 13.25 0.09
C LYS A 408 -3.66 13.02 -0.69
N VAL A 409 -4.19 11.79 -0.70
CA VAL A 409 -5.46 11.49 -1.39
C VAL A 409 -6.63 12.25 -0.75
N TRP A 410 -6.64 12.38 0.59
CA TRP A 410 -7.64 13.22 1.27
C TRP A 410 -7.57 14.66 0.77
N MET A 411 -6.38 15.28 0.72
CA MET A 411 -6.21 16.62 0.16
C MET A 411 -6.61 16.71 -1.32
N ASP A 412 -6.26 15.72 -2.14
CA ASP A 412 -6.61 15.66 -3.56
C ASP A 412 -8.15 15.66 -3.74
N VAL A 413 -8.91 14.92 -2.93
CA VAL A 413 -10.39 14.88 -2.97
C VAL A 413 -11.02 16.27 -2.76
N TYR A 414 -10.41 17.14 -1.96
CA TYR A 414 -10.90 18.49 -1.70
C TYR A 414 -10.30 19.58 -2.60
N SER A 415 -9.31 19.26 -3.44
CA SER A 415 -8.54 20.28 -4.19
C SER A 415 -8.42 20.02 -5.70
N LEU A 416 -8.47 18.78 -6.16
CA LEU A 416 -8.41 18.47 -7.59
C LEU A 416 -9.80 18.64 -8.23
N PRO A 417 -9.91 19.43 -9.32
CA PRO A 417 -11.15 19.53 -10.08
C PRO A 417 -11.35 18.24 -10.89
N VAL A 418 -12.58 17.74 -10.92
CA VAL A 418 -12.94 16.56 -11.72
C VAL A 418 -13.05 16.97 -13.20
N PRO A 419 -12.40 16.26 -14.14
CA PRO A 419 -12.53 16.56 -15.57
C PRO A 419 -13.99 16.59 -16.03
N GLY A 420 -14.38 17.64 -16.75
CA GLY A 420 -15.75 17.83 -17.25
C GLY A 420 -16.77 18.37 -16.23
N SER A 421 -16.40 18.58 -14.96
CA SER A 421 -17.35 19.02 -13.91
C SER A 421 -17.67 20.52 -13.88
N GLY A 422 -17.05 21.32 -14.76
CA GLY A 422 -17.07 22.79 -14.67
C GLY A 422 -16.18 23.34 -13.55
N GLY A 423 -15.23 22.56 -13.03
CA GLY A 423 -14.27 22.97 -12.00
C GLY A 423 -14.62 22.53 -10.57
N LYS A 424 -15.70 21.74 -10.39
CA LYS A 424 -16.03 21.13 -9.10
C LYS A 424 -14.99 20.08 -8.70
N THR A 425 -14.66 20.04 -7.42
CA THR A 425 -13.81 19.01 -6.81
C THR A 425 -14.58 17.71 -6.54
N CYS A 426 -13.87 16.62 -6.26
CA CYS A 426 -14.51 15.36 -5.84
C CYS A 426 -15.41 15.57 -4.62
N SER A 427 -14.93 16.29 -3.60
CA SER A 427 -15.70 16.55 -2.37
C SER A 427 -17.04 17.25 -2.63
N GLN A 428 -17.06 18.24 -3.54
CA GLN A 428 -18.29 18.96 -3.91
C GLN A 428 -19.28 18.03 -4.63
N ILE A 429 -18.79 17.18 -5.55
CA ILE A 429 -19.63 16.19 -6.24
C ILE A 429 -20.16 15.13 -5.27
N PHE A 430 -19.37 14.72 -4.28
CA PHE A 430 -19.80 13.78 -3.24
C PHE A 430 -20.88 14.35 -2.32
N GLU A 431 -20.74 15.61 -1.90
CA GLU A 431 -21.77 16.35 -1.14
C GLU A 431 -23.05 16.56 -1.98
N GLU A 432 -22.89 16.93 -3.25
CA GLU A 432 -24.00 17.03 -4.22
C GLU A 432 -24.67 15.68 -4.49
N ALA A 433 -23.95 14.55 -4.41
CA ALA A 433 -24.52 13.21 -4.47
C ALA A 433 -25.13 12.74 -3.14
N GLY A 434 -24.78 13.38 -2.02
CA GLY A 434 -25.23 12.98 -0.67
C GLY A 434 -24.46 11.80 -0.08
N CYS A 435 -23.19 11.62 -0.45
CA CYS A 435 -22.28 10.68 0.20
C CYS A 435 -21.89 11.16 1.61
N ASP A 436 -21.36 10.26 2.43
CA ASP A 436 -20.78 10.65 3.72
C ASP A 436 -19.49 11.47 3.51
N THR A 437 -19.22 12.43 4.40
CA THR A 437 -18.01 13.25 4.36
C THR A 437 -16.75 12.38 4.36
N PRO A 438 -15.79 12.59 3.42
CA PRO A 438 -14.53 11.84 3.36
C PRO A 438 -13.79 11.76 4.70
N ALA A 439 -13.66 10.53 5.19
CA ALA A 439 -13.16 10.22 6.53
C ALA A 439 -11.62 10.36 6.64
N SER A 440 -11.11 10.23 7.87
CA SER A 440 -9.67 10.12 8.14
C SER A 440 -9.05 8.94 7.37
N PRO A 441 -7.84 9.09 6.79
CA PRO A 441 -7.19 7.99 6.09
C PRO A 441 -6.85 6.83 7.03
N SER A 442 -7.34 5.61 6.76
CA SER A 442 -7.10 4.42 7.57
C SER A 442 -7.45 3.12 6.82
N CYS A 443 -6.80 2.01 7.20
CA CYS A 443 -7.12 0.67 6.73
C CYS A 443 -8.23 -0.02 7.57
N GLY A 444 -8.70 0.58 8.68
CA GLY A 444 -9.43 -0.11 9.75
C GLY A 444 -10.66 -0.94 9.35
N ALA A 445 -11.45 -0.50 8.37
CA ALA A 445 -12.61 -1.27 7.89
C ALA A 445 -12.21 -2.57 7.16
N CYS A 446 -10.96 -2.71 6.73
CA CYS A 446 -10.49 -3.82 5.89
C CYS A 446 -10.20 -5.12 6.66
N LEU A 447 -10.06 -5.08 7.99
CA LEU A 447 -9.64 -6.22 8.82
C LEU A 447 -10.62 -6.61 9.94
N GLY A 448 -11.80 -5.98 10.01
CA GLY A 448 -12.82 -6.28 11.01
C GLY A 448 -12.45 -5.89 12.45
N GLY A 449 -11.65 -4.82 12.59
CA GLY A 449 -11.06 -4.32 13.85
C GLY A 449 -12.03 -3.90 14.97
N PRO A 450 -11.58 -3.09 15.94
CA PRO A 450 -12.39 -2.64 17.09
C PRO A 450 -13.77 -2.09 16.72
N ARG A 451 -14.79 -2.27 17.58
CA ARG A 451 -16.21 -2.01 17.24
C ARG A 451 -16.53 -0.57 16.86
N ASP A 452 -15.71 0.38 17.30
CA ASP A 452 -15.77 1.82 17.04
C ASP A 452 -15.05 2.25 15.75
N THR A 453 -14.35 1.34 15.07
CA THR A 453 -13.66 1.60 13.80
C THR A 453 -14.63 2.14 12.75
N TYR A 454 -14.29 3.25 12.12
CA TYR A 454 -15.15 3.90 11.12
C TYR A 454 -15.56 2.93 10.00
N ALA A 455 -16.82 3.02 9.59
CA ALA A 455 -17.46 2.17 8.58
C ALA A 455 -17.40 0.65 8.86
N ARG A 456 -17.07 0.18 10.07
CA ARG A 456 -17.21 -1.24 10.44
C ARG A 456 -18.66 -1.71 10.31
N MET A 457 -18.86 -2.92 9.79
CA MET A 457 -20.15 -3.62 9.84
C MET A 457 -20.35 -4.16 11.24
N ASN A 458 -21.15 -3.49 12.06
CA ASN A 458 -21.53 -4.02 13.37
C ASN A 458 -22.72 -5.00 13.30
N GLU A 459 -23.51 -4.92 12.22
CA GLU A 459 -24.72 -5.71 11.96
C GLU A 459 -24.61 -6.50 10.63
N PRO A 460 -25.44 -7.54 10.38
CA PRO A 460 -25.45 -8.33 9.15
C PRO A 460 -26.03 -7.57 7.93
N MET A 461 -25.21 -6.68 7.37
CA MET A 461 -25.55 -5.88 6.18
C MET A 461 -24.97 -6.46 4.87
N VAL A 462 -25.49 -6.01 3.72
CA VAL A 462 -24.90 -6.18 2.39
C VAL A 462 -24.14 -4.91 1.98
N CYS A 463 -22.86 -5.05 1.63
CA CYS A 463 -21.96 -3.95 1.32
C CYS A 463 -21.29 -4.16 -0.04
N VAL A 464 -21.43 -3.21 -0.97
CA VAL A 464 -20.53 -3.13 -2.14
C VAL A 464 -19.28 -2.36 -1.74
N SER A 465 -18.11 -2.92 -1.98
CA SER A 465 -16.84 -2.41 -1.44
C SER A 465 -15.73 -2.45 -2.48
N THR A 466 -14.89 -1.41 -2.50
CA THR A 466 -13.68 -1.39 -3.34
C THR A 466 -12.48 -2.13 -2.72
N THR A 467 -12.63 -2.64 -1.49
CA THR A 467 -11.62 -3.46 -0.77
C THR A 467 -11.25 -4.76 -1.52
N ASN A 468 -10.22 -5.46 -1.04
CA ASN A 468 -9.67 -6.68 -1.68
C ASN A 468 -10.20 -8.02 -1.12
N ARG A 469 -10.93 -8.05 0.00
CA ARG A 469 -11.39 -9.30 0.65
C ARG A 469 -12.84 -9.25 1.11
N ASN A 470 -13.57 -10.34 0.89
CA ASN A 470 -14.99 -10.54 1.24
C ASN A 470 -15.28 -11.79 2.11
N PHE A 471 -14.24 -12.37 2.72
CA PHE A 471 -14.38 -13.50 3.67
C PHE A 471 -15.30 -13.13 4.86
N PRO A 472 -15.93 -14.12 5.53
CA PRO A 472 -16.86 -13.85 6.63
C PRO A 472 -16.23 -13.05 7.76
N GLY A 473 -16.87 -11.95 8.17
CA GLY A 473 -16.36 -11.06 9.22
C GLY A 473 -15.28 -10.07 8.79
N ARG A 474 -14.86 -10.04 7.51
CA ARG A 474 -13.72 -9.20 7.07
C ARG A 474 -13.92 -7.69 7.29
N MET A 475 -15.17 -7.20 7.25
CA MET A 475 -15.51 -5.81 7.60
C MET A 475 -16.21 -5.68 8.97
N GLY A 476 -16.28 -6.74 9.78
CA GLY A 476 -16.78 -6.71 11.15
C GLY A 476 -17.71 -7.88 11.53
N HIS A 477 -18.99 -7.81 11.13
CA HIS A 477 -19.99 -8.83 11.45
C HIS A 477 -19.80 -10.09 10.60
N LYS A 478 -19.87 -11.28 11.20
CA LYS A 478 -19.55 -12.55 10.51
C LYS A 478 -20.51 -12.88 9.38
N GLU A 479 -21.78 -12.55 9.55
CA GLU A 479 -22.86 -12.74 8.58
C GLU A 479 -22.97 -11.57 7.58
N GLY A 480 -22.10 -10.56 7.69
CA GLY A 480 -22.03 -9.46 6.72
C GLY A 480 -21.60 -9.96 5.34
N GLN A 481 -22.30 -9.52 4.30
CA GLN A 481 -22.03 -9.87 2.91
C GLN A 481 -21.30 -8.73 2.20
N ILE A 482 -20.16 -9.04 1.58
CA ILE A 482 -19.32 -8.05 0.91
C ILE A 482 -19.18 -8.44 -0.57
N TYR A 483 -19.58 -7.52 -1.47
CA TYR A 483 -19.39 -7.64 -2.91
C TYR A 483 -18.21 -6.75 -3.30
N LEU A 484 -17.11 -7.35 -3.79
CA LEU A 484 -15.93 -6.59 -4.19
C LEU A 484 -16.13 -6.06 -5.61
N ALA A 485 -15.88 -4.77 -5.82
CA ALA A 485 -16.19 -4.09 -7.08
C ALA A 485 -15.17 -2.99 -7.40
N SER A 486 -15.17 -2.49 -8.64
CA SER A 486 -14.45 -1.26 -9.01
C SER A 486 -15.16 0.00 -8.48
N PRO A 487 -14.45 1.13 -8.30
CA PRO A 487 -15.04 2.41 -7.92
C PRO A 487 -16.23 2.83 -8.78
N TYR A 488 -16.21 2.54 -10.09
CA TYR A 488 -17.35 2.75 -10.98
C TYR A 488 -18.58 1.93 -10.57
N THR A 489 -18.44 0.61 -10.46
CA THR A 489 -19.51 -0.31 -10.05
C THR A 489 -20.02 0.00 -8.63
N ALA A 490 -19.13 0.41 -7.72
CA ALA A 490 -19.50 0.85 -6.37
C ALA A 490 -20.34 2.13 -6.38
N ALA A 491 -19.91 3.17 -7.09
CA ALA A 491 -20.65 4.43 -7.22
C ALA A 491 -22.01 4.24 -7.93
N ALA A 492 -22.06 3.41 -8.98
CA ALA A 492 -23.31 3.04 -9.65
C ALA A 492 -24.28 2.34 -8.69
N SER A 493 -23.77 1.43 -7.85
CA SER A 493 -24.57 0.71 -6.86
C SER A 493 -25.11 1.63 -5.75
N ALA A 494 -24.34 2.66 -5.35
CA ALA A 494 -24.78 3.68 -4.40
C ALA A 494 -25.99 4.48 -4.92
N LEU A 495 -26.04 4.78 -6.22
CA LEU A 495 -27.10 5.53 -6.88
C LEU A 495 -28.41 4.75 -7.03
N THR A 496 -28.36 3.42 -7.06
CA THR A 496 -29.55 2.57 -7.28
C THR A 496 -30.06 1.89 -6.02
N GLY A 497 -29.18 1.60 -5.05
CA GLY A 497 -29.46 0.75 -3.88
C GLY A 497 -29.32 -0.76 -4.14
N TYR A 498 -28.76 -1.15 -5.29
CA TYR A 498 -28.57 -2.53 -5.74
C TYR A 498 -27.20 -2.68 -6.42
N VAL A 499 -26.66 -3.90 -6.53
CA VAL A 499 -25.43 -4.09 -7.33
C VAL A 499 -25.71 -3.71 -8.78
N THR A 500 -24.97 -2.74 -9.33
CA THR A 500 -25.31 -2.10 -10.62
C THR A 500 -24.14 -2.06 -11.58
N ASP A 501 -24.42 -2.34 -12.85
CA ASP A 501 -23.45 -2.21 -13.93
C ASP A 501 -23.19 -0.71 -14.22
N PRO A 502 -21.94 -0.22 -14.13
CA PRO A 502 -21.65 1.21 -14.28
C PRO A 502 -21.93 1.76 -15.68
N ARG A 503 -22.13 0.89 -16.69
CA ARG A 503 -22.52 1.31 -18.04
C ARG A 503 -23.86 2.03 -18.08
N ASP A 504 -24.76 1.76 -17.12
CA ASP A 504 -26.04 2.48 -16.95
C ASP A 504 -25.87 4.00 -16.69
N PHE A 505 -24.64 4.47 -16.41
CA PHE A 505 -24.29 5.87 -16.18
C PHE A 505 -23.11 6.38 -17.01
N LEU A 506 -22.37 5.51 -17.69
CA LEU A 506 -21.11 5.84 -18.39
C LEU A 506 -21.17 5.63 -19.91
N MET A 507 -22.30 5.20 -20.46
CA MET A 507 -22.52 4.95 -21.90
C MET A 507 -23.78 5.63 -22.43
#